data_AF-A0A934EH25-F1
#
_entry.id   AF-A0A934EH25-F1
#
_cell.length_a   1.000
_cell.length_b   1.000
_cell.length_c   1.000
_cell.angle_alpha   90.00
_cell.angle_beta   90.00
_cell.angle_gamma   90.00
#
_symmetry.space_group_name_H-M   'P 1'
#
loop_
_entity.id
_entity.type
_entity.pdbx_description
1 polymer ?
#
loop_
_entity_poly.entity_id
_entity_poly.type
_entity_poly.pdbx_seq_one_letter_code
_entity_poly.pdbx_strand_id
1 'polypeptide(L)'
;MSSADCDDYDANIYPGGPAARISGVGYYLTLQDAYNAAGNGDTVQGQGVTFTGDFNADLNKTVTIEGGYNCGYSAVTGVTAINGTMTISNGSILIYDMLVQ
;
A
#
# COMPACT_ATOMS: atom_id res chain seq x y z
N MET A 1 19.84 1.54 -18.57
CA MET A 1 18.43 1.82 -18.27
C MET A 1 18.03 0.87 -17.17
N SER A 2 18.11 1.34 -15.94
CA SER A 2 17.87 0.53 -14.75
C SER A 2 16.36 0.47 -14.55
N SER A 3 15.78 -0.73 -14.58
CA SER A 3 14.38 -0.99 -14.26
C SER A 3 14.10 -0.91 -12.75
N ALA A 4 14.78 0.00 -12.04
CA ALA A 4 14.81 0.09 -10.57
C ALA A 4 14.52 1.50 -10.05
N ASP A 5 14.22 2.44 -10.95
CA ASP A 5 13.94 3.82 -10.55
C ASP A 5 12.43 3.99 -10.36
N CYS A 6 11.96 3.71 -9.13
CA CYS A 6 10.66 4.17 -8.63
C CYS A 6 10.80 5.59 -8.01
N ASP A 7 11.85 6.36 -8.36
CA ASP A 7 12.36 7.52 -7.60
C ASP A 7 12.21 8.87 -8.29
N ASP A 8 11.68 8.96 -9.51
CA ASP A 8 11.31 10.27 -10.03
C ASP A 8 10.08 10.78 -9.27
N TYR A 9 10.31 11.62 -8.28
CA TYR A 9 9.32 12.34 -7.46
C TYR A 9 8.30 13.18 -8.28
N ASP A 10 8.23 12.99 -9.60
CA ASP A 10 7.21 13.50 -10.50
C ASP A 10 5.97 12.59 -10.49
N ALA A 11 4.91 13.06 -9.85
CA ALA A 11 3.60 12.39 -9.81
C ALA A 11 2.97 12.16 -11.21
N ASN A 12 3.56 12.67 -12.30
CA ASN A 12 3.07 12.51 -13.68
C ASN A 12 3.88 11.50 -14.52
N ILE A 13 4.96 10.91 -14.00
CA ILE A 13 5.78 9.95 -14.75
C ILE A 13 5.57 8.53 -14.22
N TYR A 14 4.96 7.70 -15.07
CA TYR A 14 4.94 6.24 -14.89
C TYR A 14 6.24 5.67 -15.46
N PRO A 15 6.95 4.77 -14.75
CA PRO A 15 6.41 3.81 -13.78
C PRO A 15 6.47 4.18 -12.28
N GLY A 16 6.82 5.42 -11.89
CA GLY A 16 6.99 5.90 -10.51
C GLY A 16 5.73 6.41 -9.80
N GLY A 17 4.55 5.79 -10.05
CA GLY A 17 3.29 6.21 -9.43
C GLY A 17 3.23 6.01 -7.91
N PRO A 18 2.23 6.59 -7.21
CA PRO A 18 2.10 6.52 -5.75
C PRO A 18 2.25 5.09 -5.21
N ALA A 19 2.93 4.96 -4.07
CA ALA A 19 3.39 3.68 -3.53
C ALA A 19 2.27 2.78 -2.97
N ALA A 20 1.04 3.27 -2.87
CA ALA A 20 -0.13 2.48 -2.57
C ALA A 20 -1.18 2.58 -3.70
N ARG A 21 -1.95 1.51 -3.91
CA ARG A 21 -3.14 1.52 -4.77
C ARG A 21 -4.24 0.63 -4.25
N ILE A 22 -5.47 0.85 -4.67
CA ILE A 22 -6.52 -0.16 -4.63
C ILE A 22 -6.57 -0.83 -6.01
N SER A 23 -6.46 -2.15 -6.05
CA SER A 23 -6.42 -2.91 -7.31
C SER A 23 -7.66 -2.61 -8.16
N GLY A 24 -7.45 -2.11 -9.37
CA GLY A 24 -8.53 -1.76 -10.32
C GLY A 24 -9.30 -0.46 -10.02
N VAL A 25 -8.92 0.31 -9.00
CA VAL A 25 -9.65 1.52 -8.58
C VAL A 25 -8.80 2.79 -8.69
N GLY A 26 -7.66 2.89 -8.00
CA GLY A 26 -6.89 4.14 -7.97
C GLY A 26 -5.61 4.07 -7.14
N TYR A 27 -4.78 5.11 -7.26
CA TYR A 27 -3.46 5.23 -6.61
C TYR A 27 -3.50 6.26 -5.48
N TYR A 28 -2.72 6.03 -4.43
CA TYR A 28 -2.72 6.79 -3.18
C TYR A 28 -1.29 6.98 -2.65
N LEU A 29 -1.03 8.14 -2.05
CA LEU A 29 0.28 8.46 -1.49
C LEU A 29 0.59 7.66 -0.21
N THR A 30 -0.44 7.26 0.53
CA THR A 30 -0.30 6.54 1.80
C THR A 30 -1.19 5.30 1.84
N LEU A 31 -0.79 4.30 2.63
CA LEU A 31 -1.64 3.13 2.92
C LEU A 31 -2.92 3.52 3.67
N GLN A 32 -2.86 4.56 4.51
CA GLN A 32 -4.04 5.04 5.23
C GLN A 32 -5.09 5.63 4.27
N ASP A 33 -4.67 6.45 3.29
CA ASP A 33 -5.60 7.04 2.31
C ASP A 33 -6.22 5.95 1.42
N ALA A 34 -5.42 4.97 1.00
CA ALA A 34 -5.90 3.82 0.25
C ALA A 34 -6.91 3.01 1.08
N TYR A 35 -6.58 2.71 2.34
CA TYR A 35 -7.50 2.01 3.25
C TYR A 35 -8.78 2.81 3.46
N ASN A 36 -8.72 4.13 3.69
CA ASN A 36 -9.90 4.97 3.89
C ASN A 36 -10.84 4.91 2.69
N ALA A 37 -10.29 4.97 1.47
CA ALA A 37 -11.06 4.91 0.24
C ALA A 37 -11.56 3.50 -0.14
N ALA A 38 -10.91 2.45 0.34
CA ALA A 38 -11.27 1.06 0.04
C ALA A 38 -12.69 0.70 0.51
N GLY A 39 -13.43 -0.03 -0.33
CA GLY A 39 -14.67 -0.69 0.02
C GLY A 39 -14.45 -1.96 0.84
N ASN A 40 -15.55 -2.57 1.29
CA ASN A 40 -15.51 -3.87 1.95
C ASN A 40 -15.19 -4.98 0.93
N GLY A 41 -14.11 -5.73 1.18
CA GLY A 41 -13.59 -6.78 0.31
C GLY A 41 -12.49 -6.32 -0.65
N ASP A 42 -12.17 -5.02 -0.68
CA ASP A 42 -11.15 -4.48 -1.58
C ASP A 42 -9.73 -4.92 -1.18
N THR A 43 -8.83 -4.89 -2.16
CA THR A 43 -7.41 -5.17 -1.98
C THR A 43 -6.59 -3.90 -2.20
N VAL A 44 -5.96 -3.44 -1.12
CA VAL A 44 -4.94 -2.40 -1.12
C VAL A 44 -3.58 -3.05 -1.37
N GLN A 45 -2.83 -2.54 -2.32
CA GLN A 45 -1.51 -3.03 -2.69
C GLN A 45 -0.48 -1.96 -2.38
N GLY A 46 0.59 -2.33 -1.69
CA GLY A 46 1.75 -1.49 -1.38
C GLY A 46 2.98 -1.93 -2.18
N GLN A 47 3.74 -0.98 -2.68
CA GLN A 47 5.07 -1.25 -3.24
C GLN A 47 6.04 -1.67 -2.14
N GLY A 48 7.13 -2.35 -2.50
CA GLY A 48 8.22 -2.77 -1.61
C GLY A 48 9.05 -1.60 -1.04
N VAL A 49 8.40 -0.68 -0.33
CA VAL A 49 8.95 0.53 0.28
C VAL A 49 8.50 0.64 1.75
N THR A 50 9.05 1.61 2.46
CA THR A 50 8.64 1.93 3.83
C THR A 50 7.66 3.11 3.86
N PHE A 51 6.47 2.90 4.38
CA PHE A 51 5.53 3.96 4.75
C PHE A 51 5.83 4.45 6.16
N THR A 52 5.91 5.77 6.34
CA THR A 52 6.04 6.41 7.65
C THR A 52 4.68 6.89 8.14
N GLY A 53 4.37 6.64 9.41
CA GLY A 53 3.12 7.04 10.04
C GLY A 53 2.28 5.86 10.50
N ASP A 54 1.25 6.16 11.28
CA ASP A 54 0.37 5.13 11.84
C ASP A 54 -0.64 4.64 10.80
N PHE A 55 -0.99 3.36 10.91
CA PHE A 55 -2.08 2.74 10.15
C PHE A 55 -3.23 2.39 11.10
N ASN A 56 -4.39 2.99 10.86
CA ASN A 56 -5.59 2.87 11.68
C ASN A 56 -6.72 2.23 10.88
N ALA A 57 -7.03 0.97 11.21
CA ALA A 57 -8.21 0.27 10.73
C ALA A 57 -9.37 0.43 11.73
N ASP A 58 -10.15 1.49 11.55
CA ASP A 58 -11.22 1.94 12.45
C ASP A 58 -12.63 1.91 11.82
N LEU A 59 -12.74 1.42 10.59
CA LEU A 59 -14.00 1.32 9.84
C LEU A 59 -14.51 -0.12 9.86
N ASN A 60 -15.82 -0.31 9.97
CA ASN A 60 -16.43 -1.64 9.93
C ASN A 60 -16.44 -2.22 8.51
N LYS A 61 -15.27 -2.60 8.02
CA LYS A 61 -15.03 -3.24 6.72
C LYS A 61 -13.89 -4.24 6.82
N THR A 62 -13.90 -5.21 5.92
CA THR A 62 -12.78 -6.13 5.70
C THR A 62 -11.98 -5.64 4.50
N VAL A 63 -10.67 -5.45 4.66
CA VAL A 63 -9.76 -5.03 3.57
C VAL A 63 -8.55 -5.96 3.56
N THR A 64 -8.11 -6.33 2.36
CA THR A 64 -6.82 -7.03 2.18
C THR A 64 -5.73 -6.01 1.91
N ILE A 65 -4.60 -6.13 2.61
CA ILE A 65 -3.38 -5.34 2.36
C ILE A 65 -2.29 -6.31 1.90
N GLU A 66 -1.84 -6.13 0.67
CA GLU A 66 -0.75 -6.90 0.06
C GLU A 66 0.46 -6.00 -0.15
N GLY A 67 1.59 -6.36 0.44
CA GLY A 67 2.84 -5.62 0.31
C GLY A 67 3.76 -6.16 -0.78
N GLY A 68 4.89 -5.47 -0.95
CA GLY A 68 6.05 -6.00 -1.66
C GLY A 68 6.01 -5.86 -3.19
N TYR A 69 5.05 -5.15 -3.76
CA TYR A 69 4.94 -4.99 -5.21
C TYR A 69 6.10 -4.18 -5.82
N ASN A 70 6.47 -4.48 -7.06
CA ASN A 70 7.32 -3.61 -7.88
C ASN A 70 6.57 -2.31 -8.29
N CYS A 71 7.27 -1.31 -8.86
CA CYS A 71 6.63 0.00 -9.18
C CYS A 71 5.38 -0.16 -10.08
N GLY A 72 5.38 -1.16 -10.98
CA GLY A 72 4.26 -1.45 -11.88
C GLY A 72 3.14 -2.31 -11.27
N TYR A 73 3.24 -2.71 -10.00
CA TYR A 73 2.30 -3.61 -9.32
C TYR A 73 1.95 -4.87 -10.13
N SER A 74 2.96 -5.43 -10.78
CA SER A 74 2.84 -6.60 -11.66
C SER A 74 3.43 -7.87 -11.04
N ALA A 75 4.30 -7.72 -10.05
CA ALA A 75 4.91 -8.81 -9.31
C ALA A 75 5.25 -8.37 -7.88
N VAL A 76 5.19 -9.31 -6.95
CA VAL A 76 5.71 -9.16 -5.58
C VAL A 76 7.20 -9.49 -5.60
N THR A 77 8.04 -8.51 -5.26
CA THR A 77 9.51 -8.59 -5.31
C THR A 77 10.18 -8.30 -3.97
N GLY A 78 9.41 -7.97 -2.93
CA GLY A 78 9.93 -7.64 -1.61
C GLY A 78 8.85 -7.64 -0.54
N VAL A 79 8.99 -6.78 0.46
CA VAL A 79 8.00 -6.54 1.51
C VAL A 79 7.71 -5.04 1.62
N THR A 80 6.49 -4.68 2.00
CA THR A 80 6.16 -3.30 2.36
C THR A 80 6.32 -3.14 3.87
N ALA A 81 7.03 -2.09 4.30
CA ALA A 81 7.21 -1.80 5.71
C ALA A 81 6.30 -0.66 6.17
N ILE A 82 5.78 -0.75 7.39
CA ILE A 82 5.16 0.37 8.10
C ILE A 82 6.05 0.71 9.29
N ASN A 83 6.53 1.95 9.31
CA ASN A 83 7.28 2.52 10.42
C ASN A 83 6.35 3.41 11.25
N GLY A 84 5.72 2.80 12.25
CA GLY A 84 4.63 3.38 13.02
C GLY A 84 3.76 2.31 13.66
N THR A 85 2.67 2.73 14.28
CA THR A 85 1.73 1.80 14.93
C THR A 85 0.69 1.32 13.94
N MET A 86 0.48 0.01 13.86
CA MET A 86 -0.70 -0.58 13.22
C MET A 86 -1.77 -0.85 14.29
N THR A 87 -2.90 -0.16 14.20
CA THR A 87 -4.05 -0.33 15.09
C THR A 87 -5.24 -0.88 14.32
N ILE A 88 -5.83 -1.98 14.80
CA ILE A 88 -7.11 -2.50 14.31
C ILE A 88 -8.12 -2.37 15.44
N SER A 89 -9.08 -1.46 15.27
CA SER A 89 -10.10 -1.15 16.28
C SER A 89 -11.52 -1.49 15.83
N ASN A 90 -11.77 -1.61 14.52
CA ASN A 90 -13.05 -2.02 13.96
C ASN A 90 -12.84 -2.72 12.61
N GLY A 91 -13.72 -3.65 12.25
CA GLY A 91 -13.60 -4.42 11.02
C GLY A 91 -12.49 -5.49 11.08
N SER A 92 -11.85 -5.77 9.94
CA SER A 92 -10.83 -6.81 9.83
C SER A 92 -9.83 -6.49 8.72
N ILE A 93 -8.56 -6.82 8.94
CA ILE A 93 -7.50 -6.67 7.92
C ILE A 93 -6.89 -8.05 7.64
N LEU A 94 -6.77 -8.40 6.36
CA LEU A 94 -5.96 -9.53 5.90
C LEU A 94 -4.62 -8.96 5.42
N ILE A 95 -3.49 -9.53 5.86
CA ILE A 95 -2.15 -8.98 5.62
C ILE A 95 -1.27 -10.00 4.90
N TYR A 96 -0.62 -9.56 3.82
CA TYR A 96 0.36 -10.34 3.06
C TYR A 96 1.61 -9.49 2.79
N ASP A 97 2.80 -10.11 2.88
CA ASP A 97 4.10 -9.50 2.50
C ASP A 97 4.39 -8.12 3.17
N MET A 98 4.00 -7.99 4.44
CA MET A 98 4.22 -6.78 5.25
C MET A 98 5.27 -7.00 6.36
N LEU A 99 5.98 -5.93 6.69
CA LEU A 99 6.77 -5.79 7.91
C LEU A 99 6.21 -4.63 8.76
N VAL A 100 5.97 -4.86 10.05
CA VAL A 100 5.55 -3.83 11.02
C VAL A 100 6.66 -3.69 12.06
N GLN A 101 7.14 -2.46 12.28
CA GLN A 101 8.29 -2.16 13.13
C GLN A 101 8.03 -0.99 14.09
#